data_AF-A0AA90TMK7-F1
#
_entry.id   AF-A0AA90TMK7-F1
#
_cell.length_a   1.000
_cell.length_b   1.000
_cell.length_c   1.000
_cell.angle_alpha   90.00
_cell.angle_beta   90.00
_cell.angle_gamma   90.00
#
_symmetry.space_group_name_H-M   'P 1'
#
loop_
_entity.id
_entity.type
_entity.pdbx_description
1 polymer ?
#
loop_
_entity_poly.entity_id
_entity_poly.type
_entity_poly.pdbx_seq_one_letter_code
_entity_poly.pdbx_strand_id
1 'polypeptide(L)'
;MFSHSRIIASVLAGAALVLSPVQATAIKPVPKQGVALPNAPFAVLPAKEVIKRYKLMSLLSPLSRKDKDTLSEFADVKQAIVFEGDVTLDENISIVDAAFKKTLSKQTLSPFEDALLNRDRLIVVNGDLHCHALDTGLMHGVFVLGNVYCETVSLGMTHFYVKGNLVARKYLLGSAEDDEGDGNEGPRHVRVDGTVSSPKVRTWYFGLGHLKFAKDSAEEVLVDQQDRESSGPCNKKNAC
;
A
#
# COMPACT_ATOMS: atom_id res chain seq x y z
N MET A 1 30.27 5.44 83.82
CA MET A 1 30.03 6.84 84.17
C MET A 1 29.51 7.56 82.94
N PHE A 2 28.26 8.04 82.98
CA PHE A 2 27.60 9.06 82.12
C PHE A 2 27.56 8.80 80.60
N SER A 3 26.50 9.04 79.84
CA SER A 3 25.21 9.69 80.08
C SER A 3 24.23 9.26 78.97
N HIS A 4 22.95 9.18 79.33
CA HIS A 4 21.82 9.23 78.40
C HIS A 4 21.77 10.57 77.64
N SER A 5 21.19 10.54 76.44
CA SER A 5 20.26 11.58 75.96
C SER A 5 19.40 11.01 74.83
N ARG A 6 18.09 10.89 75.09
CA ARG A 6 17.00 10.73 74.11
C ARG A 6 16.38 12.11 73.89
N ILE A 7 16.15 12.51 72.63
CA ILE A 7 15.14 13.50 72.19
C ILE A 7 14.69 13.05 70.79
N ILE A 8 13.55 12.35 70.65
CA ILE A 8 12.20 12.82 70.29
C ILE A 8 12.10 13.56 68.93
N ALA A 9 11.50 12.82 67.99
CA ALA A 9 10.65 13.15 66.84
C ALA A 9 10.58 14.57 66.26
N SER A 10 10.60 14.63 64.92
CA SER A 10 9.74 15.52 64.13
C SER A 10 9.44 14.87 62.79
N VAL A 11 8.16 14.52 62.59
CA VAL A 11 7.57 14.16 61.30
C VAL A 11 7.33 15.46 60.54
N LEU A 12 7.83 15.57 59.32
CA LEU A 12 7.30 16.50 58.33
C LEU A 12 7.08 15.74 57.03
N ALA A 13 5.80 15.64 56.68
CA ALA A 13 5.28 15.09 55.45
C ALA A 13 5.80 15.89 54.25
N GLY A 14 6.45 15.20 53.31
CA GLY A 14 6.74 15.70 51.98
C GLY A 14 6.09 14.76 50.97
N ALA A 15 4.84 15.03 50.63
CA ALA A 15 4.19 14.41 49.47
C ALA A 15 4.74 15.06 48.20
N ALA A 16 5.40 14.29 47.35
CA ALA A 16 5.64 14.66 45.95
C ALA A 16 5.82 13.40 45.09
N LEU A 17 4.67 12.95 44.56
CA LEU A 17 4.46 12.32 43.25
C LEU A 17 5.53 11.32 42.77
N VAL A 18 5.34 10.06 43.15
CA VAL A 18 5.83 8.92 42.37
C VAL A 18 4.99 8.86 41.09
N LEU A 19 5.55 9.31 39.97
CA LEU A 19 4.98 9.06 38.65
C LEU A 19 4.97 7.54 38.41
N SER A 20 3.77 6.98 38.34
CA SER A 20 3.54 5.59 37.94
C SER A 20 4.21 5.31 36.59
N PRO A 21 4.81 4.12 36.39
CA PRO A 21 5.23 3.72 35.05
C PRO A 21 3.96 3.64 34.19
N VAL A 22 3.96 4.43 33.13
CA VAL A 22 3.00 4.31 32.02
C VAL A 22 2.99 2.85 31.62
N GLN A 23 1.88 2.16 31.88
CA GLN A 23 1.60 0.87 31.26
C GLN A 23 1.59 1.12 29.75
N ALA A 24 2.73 0.85 29.11
CA ALA A 24 2.75 0.57 27.69
C ALA A 24 1.76 -0.58 27.50
N THR A 25 0.59 -0.27 26.97
CA THR A 25 -0.37 -1.25 26.51
C THR A 25 0.32 -2.04 25.41
N ALA A 26 0.95 -3.15 25.80
CA ALA A 26 1.45 -4.14 24.89
C ALA A 26 0.27 -4.58 24.03
N ILE A 27 0.27 -4.13 22.78
CA ILE A 27 -0.69 -4.56 21.77
C ILE A 27 -0.54 -6.09 21.70
N LYS A 28 -1.62 -6.78 22.10
CA LYS A 28 -1.67 -8.24 22.13
C LYS A 28 -1.33 -8.76 20.73
N PRO A 29 -0.34 -9.66 20.57
CA PRO A 29 -0.05 -10.23 19.26
C PRO A 29 -1.29 -10.96 18.76
N VAL A 30 -1.83 -10.54 17.62
CA VAL A 30 -2.86 -11.29 16.91
C VAL A 30 -2.26 -12.64 16.52
N PRO A 31 -3.00 -13.78 16.65
CA PRO A 31 -2.50 -15.08 16.26
C PRO A 31 -2.10 -15.05 14.78
N LYS A 32 -0.80 -15.23 14.50
CA LYS A 32 -0.27 -15.32 13.15
C LYS A 32 -0.75 -16.63 12.52
N GLN A 33 -1.82 -16.61 11.73
CA GLN A 33 -1.97 -17.57 10.64
C GLN A 33 -0.99 -17.15 9.55
N GLY A 34 0.29 -17.42 9.79
CA GLY A 34 1.36 -17.20 8.83
C GLY A 34 1.27 -18.28 7.77
N VAL A 35 0.81 -17.92 6.59
CA VAL A 35 0.94 -18.77 5.40
C VAL A 35 2.30 -18.39 4.82
N ALA A 36 3.31 -19.24 5.01
CA ALA A 36 4.68 -18.87 4.70
C ALA A 36 5.03 -19.18 3.24
N LEU A 37 5.40 -18.14 2.47
CA LEU A 37 6.43 -18.30 1.46
C LEU A 37 7.80 -18.37 2.16
N PRO A 38 8.75 -19.19 1.70
CA PRO A 38 10.05 -19.38 2.37
C PRO A 38 10.83 -18.07 2.60
N ASN A 39 10.69 -17.09 1.70
CA ASN A 39 11.44 -15.83 1.71
C ASN A 39 10.55 -14.57 1.90
N ALA A 40 9.24 -14.77 2.07
CA ALA A 40 8.26 -13.69 2.08
C ALA A 40 7.04 -14.07 2.95
N PRO A 41 7.22 -14.30 4.26
CA PRO A 41 6.12 -14.73 5.11
C PRO A 41 5.01 -13.66 5.12
N PHE A 42 3.78 -14.09 4.87
CA PHE A 42 2.61 -13.22 4.95
C PHE A 42 1.57 -13.79 5.91
N ALA A 43 0.67 -12.91 6.34
CA ALA A 43 -0.50 -13.28 7.11
C ALA A 43 -1.76 -12.91 6.35
N VAL A 44 -2.78 -13.76 6.44
CA VAL A 44 -4.13 -13.42 6.02
C VAL A 44 -4.89 -12.96 7.26
N LEU A 45 -5.25 -11.68 7.30
CA LEU A 45 -5.86 -11.04 8.46
C LEU A 45 -7.23 -10.46 8.11
N PRO A 46 -8.14 -10.27 9.08
CA PRO A 46 -9.42 -9.60 8.84
C PRO A 46 -9.20 -8.19 8.26
N ALA A 47 -9.78 -7.90 7.09
CA ALA A 47 -9.52 -6.64 6.39
C ALA A 47 -9.88 -5.40 7.23
N LYS A 48 -10.97 -5.47 8.01
CA LYS A 48 -11.39 -4.39 8.91
C LYS A 48 -10.31 -4.03 9.94
N GLU A 49 -9.61 -5.02 10.48
CA GLU A 49 -8.53 -4.81 11.44
C GLU A 49 -7.32 -4.18 10.76
N VAL A 50 -6.97 -4.65 9.56
CA VAL A 50 -5.86 -4.14 8.75
C VAL A 50 -6.10 -2.69 8.33
N ILE A 51 -7.29 -2.39 7.80
CA ILE A 51 -7.71 -1.03 7.40
C ILE A 51 -7.57 -0.07 8.58
N LYS A 52 -8.02 -0.47 9.77
CA LYS A 52 -7.90 0.34 10.99
C LYS A 52 -6.45 0.48 11.45
N ARG A 53 -5.70 -0.62 11.49
CA ARG A 53 -4.32 -0.68 11.99
C ARG A 53 -3.40 0.25 11.18
N TYR A 54 -3.50 0.20 9.86
CA TYR A 54 -2.66 0.98 8.94
C TYR A 54 -3.30 2.29 8.50
N LYS A 55 -4.52 2.59 8.99
CA LYS A 55 -5.29 3.79 8.61
C LYS A 55 -5.38 3.95 7.10
N LEU A 56 -5.62 2.85 6.36
CA LEU A 56 -5.50 2.81 4.91
C LEU A 56 -6.34 3.89 4.20
N MET A 57 -7.52 4.19 4.74
CA MET A 57 -8.40 5.22 4.16
C MET A 57 -7.77 6.62 4.21
N SER A 58 -6.97 6.93 5.24
CA SER A 58 -6.27 8.21 5.34
C SER A 58 -5.04 8.32 4.44
N LEU A 59 -4.59 7.20 3.87
CA LEU A 59 -3.51 7.17 2.89
C LEU A 59 -4.02 7.46 1.49
N LEU A 60 -5.28 7.14 1.22
CA LEU A 60 -5.98 7.55 0.01
C LEU A 60 -6.17 9.09 0.04
N SER A 61 -6.22 9.70 -1.14
CA SER A 61 -5.91 11.12 -1.28
C SER A 61 -6.88 12.07 -0.56
N PRO A 62 -6.37 13.13 0.09
CA PRO A 62 -7.17 14.21 0.66
C PRO A 62 -7.81 15.13 -0.39
N LEU A 63 -7.40 15.01 -1.67
CA LEU A 63 -8.01 15.76 -2.77
C LEU A 63 -9.29 15.10 -3.29
N SER A 64 -9.54 13.84 -2.93
CA SER A 64 -10.81 13.20 -3.25
C SER A 64 -11.93 13.90 -2.50
N ARG A 65 -12.93 14.40 -3.23
CA ARG A 65 -14.07 15.13 -2.66
C ARG A 65 -15.03 14.23 -1.84
N LYS A 66 -14.63 13.00 -1.50
CA LYS A 66 -15.49 11.95 -0.95
C LYS A 66 -14.87 11.21 0.24
N ASP A 67 -14.56 11.93 1.32
CA ASP A 67 -14.15 11.33 2.61
C ASP A 67 -15.20 10.38 3.24
N LYS A 68 -16.47 10.41 2.79
CA LYS A 68 -17.57 9.64 3.39
C LYS A 68 -17.91 8.32 2.66
N ASP A 69 -17.56 8.16 1.38
CA ASP A 69 -17.96 7.00 0.58
C ASP A 69 -16.93 5.85 0.58
N THR A 70 -15.65 6.13 0.86
CA THR A 70 -14.54 5.16 0.75
C THR A 70 -14.65 3.96 1.70
N LEU A 71 -15.35 4.10 2.84
CA LEU A 71 -15.63 2.98 3.75
C LEU A 71 -16.60 1.96 3.16
N SER A 72 -17.50 2.37 2.26
CA SER A 72 -18.44 1.46 1.60
C SER A 72 -17.74 0.56 0.60
N GLU A 73 -16.67 1.04 -0.06
CA GLU A 73 -15.95 0.30 -1.10
C GLU A 73 -15.16 -0.89 -0.56
N PHE A 74 -14.72 -0.81 0.70
CA PHE A 74 -14.07 -1.93 1.40
C PHE A 74 -15.03 -2.75 2.26
N ALA A 75 -16.32 -2.45 2.28
CA ALA A 75 -17.29 -3.10 3.18
C ALA A 75 -17.39 -4.62 2.95
N ASP A 76 -17.26 -5.05 1.69
CA ASP A 76 -17.35 -6.46 1.28
C ASP A 76 -16.01 -7.21 1.34
N VAL A 77 -14.92 -6.51 1.68
CA VAL A 77 -13.59 -7.11 1.80
C VAL A 77 -13.48 -7.81 3.15
N LYS A 78 -13.36 -9.13 3.12
CA LYS A 78 -13.32 -9.95 4.34
C LYS A 78 -11.92 -10.02 4.93
N GLN A 79 -10.93 -10.21 4.07
CA GLN A 79 -9.57 -10.55 4.44
C GLN A 79 -8.58 -9.73 3.61
N ALA A 80 -7.39 -9.54 4.18
CA ALA A 80 -6.28 -8.86 3.57
C ALA A 80 -5.01 -9.69 3.72
N ILE A 81 -4.19 -9.70 2.67
CA ILE A 81 -2.86 -10.29 2.67
C ILE A 81 -1.90 -9.22 3.18
N VAL A 82 -1.20 -9.52 4.28
CA VAL A 82 -0.31 -8.58 4.95
C VAL A 82 1.11 -9.13 5.01
N PHE A 83 2.04 -8.36 4.45
CA PHE A 83 3.48 -8.55 4.60
C PHE A 83 4.02 -7.56 5.63
N GLU A 84 4.80 -8.05 6.59
CA GLU A 84 5.44 -7.24 7.62
C GLU A 84 6.93 -7.14 7.32
N GLY A 85 7.40 -5.95 6.96
CA GLY A 85 8.77 -5.70 6.50
C GLY A 85 8.93 -5.77 4.98
N ASP A 86 10.18 -5.66 4.55
CA ASP A 86 10.55 -5.70 3.14
C ASP A 86 10.35 -7.10 2.57
N VAL A 87 9.82 -7.18 1.36
CA VAL A 87 9.44 -8.44 0.72
C VAL A 87 9.96 -8.51 -0.71
N THR A 88 10.49 -9.68 -1.07
CA THR A 88 10.77 -10.04 -2.46
C THR A 88 9.90 -11.23 -2.83
N LEU A 89 9.07 -11.06 -3.86
CA LEU A 89 8.20 -12.09 -4.40
C LEU A 89 8.74 -12.55 -5.75
N ASP A 90 9.01 -13.85 -5.85
CA ASP A 90 9.39 -14.49 -7.10
C ASP A 90 8.15 -14.70 -7.99
N GLU A 91 6.97 -14.81 -7.37
CA GLU A 91 5.69 -14.91 -8.08
C GLU A 91 5.15 -13.55 -8.55
N ASN A 92 4.36 -13.60 -9.63
CA ASN A 92 3.61 -12.44 -10.10
C ASN A 92 2.46 -12.14 -9.13
N ILE A 93 2.28 -10.87 -8.80
CA ILE A 93 1.14 -10.38 -8.05
C ILE A 93 0.02 -10.09 -9.05
N SER A 94 -0.63 -11.16 -9.54
CA SER A 94 -1.71 -11.07 -10.53
C SER A 94 -2.75 -12.17 -10.31
N ILE A 95 -4.01 -11.77 -10.16
CA ILE A 95 -5.15 -12.70 -10.04
C ILE A 95 -5.37 -13.45 -11.36
N VAL A 96 -5.17 -12.79 -12.49
CA VAL A 96 -5.33 -13.40 -13.82
C VAL A 96 -4.29 -14.50 -14.01
N ASP A 97 -3.03 -14.24 -13.66
CA ASP A 97 -1.97 -15.24 -13.77
C ASP A 97 -2.20 -16.42 -12.84
N ALA A 98 -2.56 -16.17 -11.57
CA ALA A 98 -2.88 -17.23 -10.62
C ALA A 98 -4.07 -18.08 -11.11
N ALA A 99 -5.12 -17.44 -11.65
CA ALA A 99 -6.28 -18.14 -12.19
C ALA A 99 -5.91 -18.97 -13.43
N PHE A 100 -5.09 -18.42 -14.33
CA PHE A 100 -4.58 -19.12 -15.51
C PHE A 100 -3.75 -20.36 -15.12
N LYS A 101 -2.84 -20.21 -14.15
CA LYS A 101 -2.04 -21.33 -13.62
C LYS A 101 -2.92 -22.45 -13.07
N LYS A 102 -3.94 -22.12 -12.29
CA LYS A 102 -4.88 -23.08 -11.67
C LYS A 102 -5.77 -23.78 -12.69
N THR A 103 -6.34 -23.02 -13.63
CA THR A 103 -7.42 -23.51 -14.51
C THR A 103 -6.93 -24.09 -15.83
N LEU A 104 -5.98 -23.41 -16.48
CA LEU A 104 -5.53 -23.76 -17.83
C LEU A 104 -4.24 -24.58 -17.79
N SER A 105 -3.26 -24.15 -17.00
CA SER A 105 -1.97 -24.85 -16.90
C SER A 105 -1.96 -26.00 -15.88
N LYS A 106 -3.01 -26.11 -15.06
CA LYS A 106 -3.14 -27.12 -13.98
C LYS A 106 -1.92 -27.21 -13.06
N GLN A 107 -1.24 -26.08 -12.85
CA GLN A 107 -0.07 -26.00 -11.97
C GLN A 107 -0.52 -25.88 -10.52
N THR A 108 0.29 -26.42 -9.60
CA THR A 108 0.12 -26.20 -8.17
C THR A 108 0.45 -24.74 -7.87
N LEU A 109 -0.51 -24.03 -7.25
CA LEU A 109 -0.30 -22.66 -6.84
C LEU A 109 0.61 -22.58 -5.61
N SER A 110 1.38 -21.52 -5.53
CA SER A 110 2.04 -21.17 -4.27
C SER A 110 0.98 -20.75 -3.22
N PRO A 111 1.32 -20.80 -1.93
CA PRO A 111 0.38 -20.38 -0.89
C PRO A 111 -0.11 -18.93 -1.06
N PHE A 112 0.73 -18.05 -1.59
CA PHE A 112 0.38 -16.66 -1.90
C PHE A 112 -0.60 -16.56 -3.07
N GLU A 113 -0.34 -17.30 -4.16
CA GLU A 113 -1.23 -17.32 -5.32
C GLU A 113 -2.62 -17.89 -4.98
N ASP A 114 -2.70 -18.91 -4.12
CA ASP A 114 -3.99 -19.42 -3.67
C ASP A 114 -4.74 -18.41 -2.79
N ALA A 115 -4.03 -17.68 -1.92
CA ALA A 115 -4.62 -16.58 -1.15
C ALA A 115 -5.19 -15.48 -2.06
N LEU A 116 -4.45 -15.07 -3.10
CA LEU A 116 -4.93 -14.08 -4.09
C LEU A 116 -6.26 -14.50 -4.75
N LEU A 117 -6.47 -15.79 -4.99
CA LEU A 117 -7.70 -16.30 -5.60
C LEU A 117 -8.88 -16.41 -4.60
N ASN A 118 -8.61 -16.54 -3.30
CA ASN A 118 -9.62 -16.80 -2.27
C ASN A 118 -10.39 -15.55 -1.80
N ARG A 119 -10.60 -14.57 -2.70
CA ARG A 119 -11.24 -13.26 -2.45
C ARG A 119 -10.43 -12.32 -1.54
N ASP A 120 -9.17 -12.64 -1.25
CA ASP A 120 -8.24 -11.78 -0.51
C ASP A 120 -7.59 -10.77 -1.45
N ARG A 121 -8.39 -9.77 -1.85
CA ARG A 121 -8.00 -8.81 -2.89
C ARG A 121 -7.49 -7.48 -2.31
N LEU A 122 -7.27 -7.42 -1.01
CA LEU A 122 -6.59 -6.29 -0.37
C LEU A 122 -5.20 -6.73 0.04
N ILE A 123 -4.18 -6.08 -0.50
CA ILE A 123 -2.77 -6.35 -0.18
C ILE A 123 -2.20 -5.17 0.59
N VAL A 124 -1.51 -5.45 1.69
CA VAL A 124 -0.75 -4.45 2.45
C VAL A 124 0.68 -4.94 2.65
N VAL A 125 1.65 -4.14 2.22
CA VAL A 125 3.07 -4.38 2.47
C VAL A 125 3.57 -3.27 3.40
N ASN A 126 3.94 -3.64 4.62
CA ASN A 126 4.52 -2.75 5.61
C ASN A 126 6.05 -2.70 5.47
N GLY A 127 6.53 -2.27 4.30
CA GLY A 127 7.93 -2.25 3.89
C GLY A 127 8.07 -2.04 2.39
N ASP A 128 9.26 -2.31 1.85
CA ASP A 128 9.55 -2.27 0.42
C ASP A 128 9.06 -3.55 -0.27
N LEU A 129 8.53 -3.41 -1.48
CA LEU A 129 8.05 -4.50 -2.32
C LEU A 129 8.96 -4.66 -3.53
N HIS A 130 9.59 -5.82 -3.66
CA HIS A 130 10.26 -6.28 -4.87
C HIS A 130 9.44 -7.40 -5.51
N CYS A 131 9.13 -7.29 -6.79
CA CYS A 131 8.35 -8.30 -7.49
C CYS A 131 8.73 -8.41 -8.97
N HIS A 132 8.36 -9.50 -9.63
CA HIS A 132 8.50 -9.56 -11.08
C HIS A 132 7.42 -8.69 -11.75
N ALA A 133 6.15 -9.03 -11.57
CA ALA A 133 5.03 -8.27 -12.10
C ALA A 133 3.99 -7.96 -11.02
N LEU A 134 3.44 -6.76 -11.08
CA LEU A 134 2.31 -6.31 -10.27
C LEU A 134 1.16 -5.91 -11.17
N ASP A 135 0.02 -6.58 -11.04
CA ASP A 135 -1.22 -6.23 -11.74
C ASP A 135 -2.35 -6.05 -10.74
N THR A 136 -2.80 -4.82 -10.60
CA THR A 136 -3.84 -4.46 -9.63
C THR A 136 -5.25 -4.62 -10.19
N GLY A 137 -5.45 -4.95 -11.47
CA GLY A 137 -6.73 -4.75 -12.17
C GLY A 137 -7.96 -5.46 -11.60
N LEU A 138 -7.77 -6.58 -10.90
CA LEU A 138 -8.87 -7.33 -10.25
C LEU A 138 -8.84 -7.25 -8.72
N MET A 139 -8.01 -6.38 -8.16
CA MET A 139 -7.86 -6.21 -6.72
C MET A 139 -8.92 -5.27 -6.13
N HIS A 140 -9.08 -5.25 -4.81
CA HIS A 140 -9.80 -4.18 -4.11
C HIS A 140 -8.85 -3.04 -3.76
N GLY A 141 -7.60 -3.36 -3.43
CA GLY A 141 -6.55 -2.36 -3.33
C GLY A 141 -5.19 -2.94 -2.93
N VAL A 142 -4.15 -2.16 -3.22
CA VAL A 142 -2.76 -2.48 -2.86
C VAL A 142 -2.14 -1.27 -2.18
N PHE A 143 -1.61 -1.49 -0.98
CA PHE A 143 -0.99 -0.45 -0.17
C PHE A 143 0.43 -0.89 0.17
N VAL A 144 1.42 -0.13 -0.29
CA VAL A 144 2.83 -0.36 0.01
C VAL A 144 3.35 0.82 0.83
N LEU A 145 3.71 0.57 2.09
CA LEU A 145 4.17 1.58 3.04
C LEU A 145 5.68 1.86 2.94
N GLY A 146 6.32 1.34 1.89
CA GLY A 146 7.67 1.63 1.45
C GLY A 146 7.72 1.93 -0.05
N ASN A 147 8.78 1.49 -0.71
CA ASN A 147 8.99 1.58 -2.15
C ASN A 147 8.45 0.35 -2.89
N VAL A 148 8.18 0.48 -4.18
CA VAL A 148 7.84 -0.62 -5.08
C VAL A 148 8.90 -0.71 -6.18
N TYR A 149 9.45 -1.90 -6.38
CA TYR A 149 10.41 -2.20 -7.44
C TYR A 149 9.94 -3.46 -8.17
N CYS A 150 9.32 -3.28 -9.33
CA CYS A 150 8.93 -4.42 -10.15
C CYS A 150 9.43 -4.27 -11.60
N GLU A 151 9.50 -5.38 -12.34
CA GLU A 151 9.82 -5.32 -13.76
C GLU A 151 8.69 -4.63 -14.52
N THR A 152 7.45 -5.01 -14.22
CA THR A 152 6.25 -4.47 -14.88
C THR A 152 5.18 -4.14 -13.85
N VAL A 153 4.51 -3.00 -14.04
CA VAL A 153 3.40 -2.59 -13.18
C VAL A 153 2.19 -2.26 -14.06
N SER A 154 1.06 -2.88 -13.74
CA SER A 154 -0.24 -2.63 -14.34
C SER A 154 -1.19 -2.12 -13.28
N LEU A 155 -1.48 -0.83 -13.37
CA LEU A 155 -2.42 -0.11 -12.51
C LEU A 155 -3.78 -0.14 -13.20
N GLY A 156 -4.66 -1.01 -12.71
CA GLY A 156 -6.06 -0.97 -13.08
C GLY A 156 -6.86 0.00 -12.21
N MET A 157 -8.18 -0.06 -12.35
CA MET A 157 -9.13 0.83 -11.66
C MET A 157 -9.33 0.42 -10.19
N THR A 158 -8.27 0.39 -9.39
CA THR A 158 -8.30 -0.08 -8.00
C THR A 158 -7.51 0.85 -7.12
N HIS A 159 -7.80 0.91 -5.82
CA HIS A 159 -7.01 1.71 -4.89
C HIS A 159 -5.56 1.25 -4.87
N PHE A 160 -4.64 2.15 -5.17
CA PHE A 160 -3.22 1.87 -5.22
C PHE A 160 -2.46 2.97 -4.50
N TYR A 161 -1.72 2.59 -3.46
CA TYR A 161 -0.93 3.53 -2.68
C TYR A 161 0.51 3.04 -2.52
N VAL A 162 1.46 3.95 -2.78
CA VAL A 162 2.88 3.76 -2.49
C VAL A 162 3.38 4.98 -1.71
N LYS A 163 3.91 4.74 -0.50
CA LYS A 163 4.49 5.80 0.34
C LYS A 163 5.83 6.30 -0.21
N GLY A 164 6.61 5.42 -0.81
CA GLY A 164 7.92 5.70 -1.38
C GLY A 164 7.86 5.91 -2.89
N ASN A 165 8.92 5.47 -3.56
CA ASN A 165 9.02 5.48 -5.01
C ASN A 165 8.34 4.25 -5.63
N LEU A 166 7.76 4.44 -6.80
CA LEU A 166 7.29 3.37 -7.67
C LEU A 166 8.25 3.23 -8.86
N VAL A 167 8.91 2.09 -8.98
CA VAL A 167 9.84 1.79 -10.08
C VAL A 167 9.31 0.59 -10.85
N ALA A 168 8.92 0.81 -12.10
CA ALA A 168 8.61 -0.23 -13.08
C ALA A 168 9.74 -0.30 -14.11
N ARG A 169 10.61 -1.30 -14.02
CA ARG A 169 11.88 -1.32 -14.80
C ARG A 169 11.71 -1.45 -16.31
N LYS A 170 10.60 -2.04 -16.77
CA LYS A 170 10.32 -2.28 -18.20
C LYS A 170 9.16 -1.46 -18.72
N TYR A 171 8.01 -1.51 -18.08
CA TYR A 171 6.88 -0.66 -18.43
C TYR A 171 5.91 -0.48 -17.28
N LEU A 172 5.25 0.68 -17.31
CA LEU A 172 4.13 1.04 -16.48
C LEU A 172 2.89 1.17 -17.37
N LEU A 173 1.82 0.51 -16.94
CA LEU A 173 0.53 0.53 -17.57
C LEU A 173 -0.47 1.16 -16.60
N GLY A 174 -1.24 2.16 -17.03
CA GLY A 174 -2.20 2.85 -16.18
C GLY A 174 -3.57 3.00 -16.84
N SER A 175 -4.62 2.65 -16.11
CA SER A 175 -6.02 2.89 -16.48
C SER A 175 -6.81 3.31 -15.23
N ALA A 176 -7.39 4.50 -15.22
CA ALA A 176 -8.35 4.92 -14.21
C ALA A 176 -9.58 5.55 -14.89
N GLU A 177 -10.76 5.37 -14.30
CA GLU A 177 -11.96 6.10 -14.71
C GLU A 177 -11.92 7.50 -14.11
N ASP A 178 -12.14 8.51 -14.95
CA ASP A 178 -12.62 9.85 -14.58
C ASP A 178 -11.66 10.74 -13.79
N ASP A 179 -10.42 10.86 -14.27
CA ASP A 179 -9.57 12.03 -14.02
C ASP A 179 -9.84 13.00 -15.20
N GLU A 180 -10.68 14.02 -15.01
CA GLU A 180 -11.14 14.99 -16.04
C GLU A 180 -10.01 15.84 -16.68
N GLY A 181 -8.80 15.32 -16.88
CA GLY A 181 -7.78 15.94 -17.71
C GLY A 181 -7.15 17.22 -17.15
N ASP A 182 -7.40 17.57 -15.88
CA ASP A 182 -6.89 18.80 -15.26
C ASP A 182 -5.93 18.58 -14.07
N GLY A 183 -5.38 17.37 -13.92
CA GLY A 183 -4.55 17.01 -12.77
C GLY A 183 -5.36 16.80 -11.48
N ASN A 184 -6.66 16.55 -11.64
CA ASN A 184 -7.55 16.13 -10.56
C ASN A 184 -7.50 14.60 -10.46
N GLU A 185 -7.34 14.09 -9.25
CA GLU A 185 -7.46 12.66 -8.99
C GLU A 185 -8.92 12.21 -9.15
N GLY A 186 -9.15 11.18 -9.95
CA GLY A 186 -10.46 10.56 -10.12
C GLY A 186 -10.88 9.72 -8.93
N PRO A 187 -12.08 9.12 -8.97
CA PRO A 187 -12.70 8.41 -7.86
C PRO A 187 -11.91 7.21 -7.32
N ARG A 188 -10.99 6.65 -8.11
CA ARG A 188 -10.13 5.53 -7.69
C ARG A 188 -8.66 5.94 -7.72
N HIS A 189 -8.05 5.89 -6.55
CA HIS A 189 -6.82 6.62 -6.30
C HIS A 189 -5.59 5.77 -6.61
N VAL A 190 -4.88 6.12 -7.67
CA VAL A 190 -3.45 5.82 -7.78
C VAL A 190 -2.70 6.96 -7.11
N ARG A 191 -2.03 6.68 -6.00
CA ARG A 191 -1.22 7.66 -5.27
C ARG A 191 0.18 7.12 -5.02
N VAL A 192 1.17 7.92 -5.38
CA VAL A 192 2.58 7.67 -5.08
C VAL A 192 3.13 8.94 -4.43
N ASP A 193 3.51 8.87 -3.16
CA ASP A 193 4.03 10.02 -2.40
C ASP A 193 5.47 10.38 -2.82
N GLY A 194 6.23 9.40 -3.32
CA GLY A 194 7.56 9.59 -3.88
C GLY A 194 7.54 9.94 -5.36
N THR A 195 8.42 9.28 -6.13
CA THR A 195 8.49 9.43 -7.58
C THR A 195 8.10 8.15 -8.31
N VAL A 196 7.57 8.30 -9.52
CA VAL A 196 7.30 7.22 -10.45
C VAL A 196 8.40 7.16 -11.50
N SER A 197 9.00 5.98 -11.68
CA SER A 197 10.01 5.75 -12.71
C SER A 197 9.66 4.54 -13.56
N SER A 198 9.67 4.73 -14.87
CA SER A 198 9.53 3.68 -15.87
C SER A 198 10.08 4.17 -17.21
N PRO A 199 10.82 3.37 -17.98
CA PRO A 199 11.27 3.80 -19.31
C PRO A 199 10.10 3.91 -20.30
N LYS A 200 9.06 3.08 -20.13
CA LYS A 200 7.87 3.07 -21.00
C LYS A 200 6.61 3.24 -20.17
N VAL A 201 5.75 4.18 -20.57
CA VAL A 201 4.49 4.46 -19.89
C VAL A 201 3.37 4.40 -20.92
N ARG A 202 2.38 3.54 -20.70
CA ARG A 202 1.19 3.47 -21.53
C ARG A 202 -0.03 3.74 -20.69
N THR A 203 -0.88 4.65 -21.14
CA THR A 203 -2.13 4.99 -20.47
C THR A 203 -3.32 4.82 -21.41
N TRP A 204 -4.45 4.43 -20.85
CA TRP A 204 -5.76 4.44 -21.50
C TRP A 204 -6.73 5.22 -20.64
N TYR A 205 -7.59 6.05 -21.24
CA TYR A 205 -8.62 6.82 -20.54
C TYR A 205 -8.09 7.80 -19.48
N PHE A 206 -6.80 8.16 -19.51
CA PHE A 206 -6.10 8.65 -18.33
C PHE A 206 -4.91 9.59 -18.57
N GLY A 207 -4.72 10.54 -17.64
CA GLY A 207 -3.47 11.27 -17.43
C GLY A 207 -2.86 10.95 -16.06
N LEU A 208 -1.68 10.30 -16.02
CA LEU A 208 -0.83 10.15 -14.80
C LEU A 208 -0.26 11.51 -14.33
N GLY A 209 -0.90 12.62 -14.68
CA GLY A 209 -0.36 13.98 -14.55
C GLY A 209 -0.25 14.46 -13.11
N HIS A 210 -1.00 13.89 -12.17
CA HIS A 210 -0.83 14.17 -10.74
C HIS A 210 0.34 13.40 -10.11
N LEU A 211 0.86 12.37 -10.77
CA LEU A 211 2.01 11.63 -10.29
C LEU A 211 3.30 12.38 -10.63
N LYS A 212 4.24 12.36 -9.69
CA LYS A 212 5.56 12.96 -9.88
C LYS A 212 6.48 11.95 -10.55
N PHE A 213 6.80 12.14 -11.82
CA PHE A 213 7.78 11.28 -12.50
C PHE A 213 9.22 11.65 -12.10
N ALA A 214 10.07 10.63 -11.96
CA ALA A 214 11.51 10.81 -11.83
C ALA A 214 12.09 11.36 -13.14
N LYS A 215 13.26 12.01 -13.04
CA LYS A 215 14.00 12.47 -14.22
C LYS A 215 14.32 11.28 -15.12
N ASP A 216 14.31 11.49 -16.44
CA ASP A 216 14.63 10.47 -17.45
C ASP A 216 13.69 9.24 -17.39
N SER A 217 12.47 9.44 -16.89
CA SER A 217 11.38 8.47 -16.94
C SER A 217 10.35 8.87 -17.99
N ALA A 218 9.49 7.91 -18.39
CA ALA A 218 8.48 8.06 -19.43
C ALA A 218 9.07 8.47 -20.79
N GLU A 219 10.22 7.90 -21.17
CA GLU A 219 10.86 8.14 -22.47
C GLU A 219 9.95 7.78 -23.64
N GLU A 220 9.15 6.72 -23.49
CA GLU A 220 8.10 6.35 -24.43
C GLU A 220 6.73 6.46 -23.76
N VAL A 221 5.94 7.46 -24.17
CA VAL A 221 4.54 7.62 -23.74
C VAL A 221 3.60 7.25 -24.89
N LEU A 222 2.78 6.23 -24.68
CA LEU A 222 1.69 5.87 -25.60
C LEU A 222 0.35 6.17 -24.95
N VAL A 223 -0.38 7.11 -25.56
CA VAL A 223 -1.78 7.44 -25.22
C VAL A 223 -2.65 6.97 -26.39
N ASP A 224 -3.67 6.15 -26.11
CA ASP A 224 -4.57 5.64 -27.15
C ASP A 224 -5.46 6.76 -27.73
N GLN A 225 -5.71 6.72 -29.05
CA GLN A 225 -6.04 7.90 -29.87
C GLN A 225 -7.41 8.57 -29.59
N GLN A 226 -8.32 7.94 -28.85
CA GLN A 226 -9.62 8.55 -28.52
C GLN A 226 -9.53 9.68 -27.49
N ASP A 227 -8.42 9.77 -26.73
CA ASP A 227 -8.26 10.73 -25.62
C ASP A 227 -7.16 11.76 -25.84
N ARG A 228 -6.91 12.15 -27.10
CA ARG A 228 -5.90 13.18 -27.46
C ARG A 228 -6.12 14.55 -26.81
N GLU A 229 -7.29 14.80 -26.23
CA GLU A 229 -7.59 16.01 -25.47
C GLU A 229 -7.24 15.88 -23.97
N SER A 230 -7.00 14.68 -23.46
CA SER A 230 -6.60 14.48 -22.06
C SER A 230 -5.13 14.88 -21.87
N SER A 231 -4.84 15.61 -20.80
CA SER A 231 -3.48 16.07 -20.51
C SER A 231 -2.60 14.91 -20.00
N GLY A 232 -2.06 14.14 -20.95
CA GLY A 232 -1.05 13.13 -20.67
C GLY A 232 0.14 13.72 -19.89
N PRO A 233 1.00 12.88 -19.28
CA PRO A 233 2.04 13.31 -18.35
C PRO A 233 3.06 14.32 -18.93
N CYS A 234 3.17 14.44 -20.26
CA CYS A 234 4.00 15.43 -20.95
C CYS A 234 3.22 16.44 -21.81
N ASN A 235 1.92 16.66 -21.60
CA ASN A 235 1.10 17.51 -22.48
C ASN A 235 1.28 19.03 -22.30
N LYS A 236 2.10 19.49 -21.34
CA LYS A 236 2.48 20.90 -21.23
C LYS A 236 3.93 21.08 -21.66
N LYS A 237 4.19 22.07 -22.53
CA LYS A 237 5.55 22.55 -22.81
C LYS A 237 6.29 22.74 -21.49
N ASN A 238 7.38 21.99 -21.29
CA ASN A 238 8.27 22.00 -20.11
C ASN A 238 7.77 21.23 -18.85
N ALA A 239 6.83 20.30 -18.97
CA ALA A 239 6.43 19.41 -17.86
C ALA A 239 7.25 18.11 -17.76
N CYS A 240 8.16 17.91 -18.73
CA CYS A 240 9.20 16.90 -18.78
C CYS A 240 10.51 17.69 -19.04
#